data_AF-A0A2R6X395-F1
#
_entry.id   AF-A0A2R6X395-F1
#
_cell.length_a   1.000
_cell.length_b   1.000
_cell.length_c   1.000
_cell.angle_alpha   90.00
_cell.angle_beta   90.00
_cell.angle_gamma   90.00
#
_symmetry.space_group_name_H-M   'P 1'
#
loop_
_entity.id
_entity.type
_entity.pdbx_description
1 polymer ?
#
loop_
_entity_poly.entity_id
_entity_poly.type
_entity_poly.pdbx_seq_one_letter_code
_entity_poly.pdbx_strand_id
1 'polypeptide(L)'
;MEVVVMASQVLPVSSSAAGWSRSTFAAAKSPSSSCGKKALCVSSSSARKGLDLGADLSLHGKGISQRMPTAGRKLHVSAAVAEDRRIEQESMLSEKPTTLLREGEDSDDKNGLRARFEQMVFRIQNDVCAAVEAIDGGKFREDAWSRPGGGGGVSRVLQGGTVWEKAGVNVSVVYGSMPPEAYRAATGAASTKPGRIPFFASGVSSVMHPINPMAPTVHFNYRYFETDAPEGVEGAPRAWWFGGGTDLTPSYFFEEDVKHFHQVQKNACDKFDPAFYPKYKKWCDDYFLIKHRGERRGLGGIFFDDLNDRDPNELLAFATACADSVIPAYIPLIEKRKDMAYTQEQKEWQQLRRGRYVEFNLVYDRGTTFGLQTGGRIESILMSLPLTARWEYDHHPEEGTEEAKLLDACKNPKEWLL
;
A
#
# COMPACT_ATOMS: atom_id res chain seq x y z
N MET A 1 -7.36 0.67 3.29
CA MET A 1 -6.76 2.03 3.35
C MET A 1 -7.88 3.03 3.43
N GLU A 2 -7.76 4.07 4.23
CA GLU A 2 -8.63 5.24 4.02
C GLU A 2 -8.38 5.80 2.61
N VAL A 3 -9.39 6.39 1.97
CA VAL A 3 -9.25 6.93 0.62
C VAL A 3 -8.40 8.17 0.69
N VAL A 4 -7.12 7.92 0.57
CA VAL A 4 -6.08 8.92 0.61
C VAL A 4 -5.68 9.17 -0.84
N VAL A 5 -6.12 10.31 -1.36
CA VAL A 5 -5.94 10.65 -2.76
C VAL A 5 -4.58 11.33 -2.97
N MET A 6 -3.75 10.76 -3.84
CA MET A 6 -2.65 11.47 -4.49
C MET A 6 -2.58 11.12 -5.98
N ALA A 7 -2.29 12.12 -6.82
CA ALA A 7 -1.91 11.93 -8.22
C ALA A 7 -0.59 11.18 -8.37
N SER A 8 -0.44 10.55 -9.52
CA SER A 8 0.81 9.94 -9.97
C SER A 8 1.74 10.99 -10.58
N GLN A 9 2.78 11.39 -9.85
CA GLN A 9 3.95 11.96 -10.50
C GLN A 9 4.75 10.83 -11.15
N VAL A 10 4.68 10.73 -12.47
CA VAL A 10 5.75 10.09 -13.25
C VAL A 10 6.99 10.95 -13.09
N LEU A 11 7.98 10.49 -12.33
CA LEU A 11 9.30 11.13 -12.36
C LEU A 11 9.81 11.07 -13.81
N PRO A 12 10.17 12.19 -14.44
CA PRO A 12 10.85 12.14 -15.72
C PRO A 12 12.18 11.41 -15.51
N VAL A 13 12.42 10.35 -16.27
CA VAL A 13 13.74 9.75 -16.39
C VAL A 13 14.65 10.80 -17.02
N SER A 14 15.36 11.57 -16.20
CA SER A 14 16.38 12.49 -16.70
C SER A 14 17.57 11.66 -17.19
N SER A 15 17.65 11.43 -18.50
CA SER A 15 18.88 11.00 -19.14
C SER A 15 19.87 12.17 -19.15
N SER A 16 20.64 12.32 -18.07
CA SER A 16 21.86 13.13 -18.09
C SER A 16 23.05 12.17 -18.17
N ALA A 17 23.47 11.90 -19.42
CA ALA A 17 24.79 11.39 -19.71
C ALA A 17 25.82 12.46 -19.28
N ALA A 18 26.52 12.23 -18.18
CA ALA A 18 27.74 12.94 -17.85
C ALA A 18 28.85 11.90 -17.77
N GLY A 19 29.68 11.88 -18.81
CA GLY A 19 30.77 10.93 -18.95
C GLY A 19 31.82 11.11 -17.86
N TRP A 20 32.28 10.00 -17.31
CA TRP A 20 33.58 9.91 -16.66
C TRP A 20 34.51 9.05 -17.51
N SER A 21 35.64 9.68 -17.86
CA SER A 21 36.68 9.16 -18.73
C SER A 21 37.39 7.98 -18.10
N ARG A 22 37.76 7.03 -18.97
CA ARG A 22 38.70 5.94 -18.71
C ARG A 22 40.03 6.49 -18.17
N SER A 23 40.51 5.90 -17.09
CA SER A 23 41.94 5.80 -16.79
C SER A 23 42.32 4.33 -16.69
N THR A 24 43.12 3.92 -17.66
CA THR A 24 43.88 2.67 -17.76
C THR A 24 44.84 2.50 -16.60
N PHE A 25 44.97 1.30 -16.03
CA PHE A 25 46.28 0.76 -15.63
C PHE A 25 46.27 -0.77 -15.69
N ALA A 26 47.44 -1.30 -16.02
CA ALA A 26 47.70 -2.53 -16.74
C ALA A 26 47.62 -3.82 -15.92
N ALA A 27 47.31 -4.90 -16.63
CA ALA A 27 47.50 -6.28 -16.20
C ALA A 27 48.98 -6.69 -16.30
N ALA A 28 49.48 -7.42 -15.31
CA ALA A 28 50.74 -8.16 -15.38
C ALA A 28 50.48 -9.64 -15.03
N LYS A 29 51.02 -10.54 -15.87
CA LYS A 29 50.90 -12.01 -15.81
C LYS A 29 52.02 -12.66 -14.99
N SER A 30 51.64 -13.61 -14.12
CA SER A 30 52.26 -14.95 -13.86
C SER A 30 53.68 -15.05 -13.24
N PRO A 31 54.17 -16.21 -12.73
CA PRO A 31 53.58 -17.57 -12.67
C PRO A 31 53.78 -18.40 -11.36
N SER A 32 53.01 -19.50 -11.26
CA SER A 32 53.27 -20.85 -10.68
C SER A 32 53.96 -21.05 -9.31
N SER A 33 53.34 -21.85 -8.42
CA SER A 33 53.91 -23.12 -7.91
C SER A 33 52.92 -23.88 -6.98
N SER A 34 53.06 -25.20 -7.03
CA SER A 34 52.31 -26.26 -6.33
C SER A 34 52.65 -26.41 -4.83
N CYS A 35 51.72 -26.95 -3.99
CA CYS A 35 51.90 -28.19 -3.20
C CYS A 35 50.74 -28.43 -2.17
N GLY A 36 50.21 -29.67 -2.12
CA GLY A 36 50.15 -30.50 -0.89
C GLY A 36 49.11 -30.28 0.24
N LYS A 37 48.03 -31.08 0.20
CA LYS A 37 47.46 -31.95 1.27
C LYS A 37 47.57 -31.56 2.78
N LYS A 38 46.42 -31.48 3.48
CA LYS A 38 45.84 -32.43 4.49
C LYS A 38 45.05 -31.75 5.63
N ALA A 39 44.05 -32.49 6.10
CA ALA A 39 43.01 -32.17 7.08
C ALA A 39 43.49 -32.01 8.54
N LEU A 40 42.63 -31.47 9.41
CA LEU A 40 42.26 -32.08 10.70
C LEU A 40 41.01 -31.43 11.33
N CYS A 41 40.07 -32.26 11.79
CA CYS A 41 39.05 -31.94 12.80
C CYS A 41 39.70 -31.61 14.16
N VAL A 42 38.98 -30.94 15.05
CA VAL A 42 38.46 -31.52 16.33
C VAL A 42 37.72 -30.44 17.14
N SER A 43 36.59 -30.87 17.68
CA SER A 43 35.69 -30.27 18.67
C SER A 43 36.34 -30.03 20.04
N SER A 44 35.80 -29.08 20.83
CA SER A 44 35.09 -29.40 22.09
C SER A 44 34.79 -28.17 22.95
N SER A 45 33.64 -28.26 23.60
CA SER A 45 33.03 -27.41 24.62
C SER A 45 33.80 -27.38 25.95
N SER A 46 33.73 -26.29 26.70
CA SER A 46 33.27 -26.30 28.11
C SER A 46 33.02 -24.88 28.65
N ALA A 47 32.10 -24.78 29.59
CA ALA A 47 31.63 -23.56 30.22
C ALA A 47 31.99 -23.53 31.71
N ARG A 48 32.16 -22.32 32.28
CA ARG A 48 31.48 -21.75 33.48
C ARG A 48 32.37 -20.89 34.37
N LYS A 49 31.82 -19.70 34.70
CA LYS A 49 31.80 -18.94 35.98
C LYS A 49 33.16 -18.64 36.64
N GLY A 50 33.55 -17.42 37.00
CA GLY A 50 32.80 -16.23 37.42
C GLY A 50 33.26 -15.88 38.85
N LEU A 51 33.79 -14.67 39.09
CA LEU A 51 33.83 -13.98 40.40
C LEU A 51 34.43 -12.57 40.23
N ASP A 52 33.82 -11.64 40.97
CA ASP A 52 33.96 -10.18 40.97
C ASP A 52 34.59 -9.72 42.30
N LEU A 53 34.92 -8.41 42.42
CA LEU A 53 35.53 -7.61 43.51
C LEU A 53 36.89 -7.04 43.03
N GLY A 54 37.19 -5.73 42.95
CA GLY A 54 36.62 -4.52 43.55
C GLY A 54 37.76 -3.78 44.27
N ALA A 55 38.14 -2.57 43.84
CA ALA A 55 38.75 -1.48 44.66
C ALA A 55 39.35 -0.35 43.80
N ASP A 56 39.30 0.84 44.38
CA ASP A 56 39.51 2.18 43.83
C ASP A 56 40.90 2.75 44.22
N LEU A 57 41.23 3.93 43.67
CA LEU A 57 42.26 4.94 44.07
C LEU A 57 43.64 5.00 43.38
N SER A 58 43.78 6.08 42.58
CA SER A 58 44.73 7.22 42.77
C SER A 58 46.11 7.23 42.07
N LEU A 59 46.16 8.03 40.99
CA LEU A 59 47.13 9.10 40.62
C LEU A 59 48.64 8.81 40.54
N HIS A 60 49.22 9.06 39.35
CA HIS A 60 50.20 10.14 39.07
C HIS A 60 50.69 10.07 37.60
N GLY A 61 50.60 11.17 36.84
CA GLY A 61 51.19 11.24 35.50
C GLY A 61 50.93 12.57 34.79
N LYS A 62 51.86 13.52 34.95
CA LYS A 62 51.89 14.85 34.33
C LYS A 62 51.91 14.78 32.79
N GLY A 63 51.31 15.77 32.11
CA GLY A 63 51.82 16.15 30.80
C GLY A 63 50.89 16.87 29.82
N ILE A 64 51.10 18.18 29.73
CA ILE A 64 51.04 19.02 28.51
C ILE A 64 49.67 19.61 28.12
N SER A 65 49.63 20.92 28.40
CA SER A 65 48.67 21.94 28.00
C SER A 65 48.79 22.31 26.52
N GLN A 66 47.68 22.35 25.79
CA GLN A 66 47.47 23.33 24.72
C GLN A 66 46.03 23.88 24.78
N ARG A 67 45.92 25.18 25.12
CA ARG A 67 44.69 25.98 25.05
C ARG A 67 44.46 26.41 23.60
N MET A 68 43.29 26.12 23.05
CA MET A 68 42.74 26.83 21.89
C MET A 68 41.69 27.86 22.36
N PRO A 69 41.60 29.05 21.75
CA PRO A 69 40.70 30.11 22.21
C PRO A 69 39.25 29.83 21.80
N THR A 70 38.35 29.84 22.77
CA THR A 70 36.90 29.78 22.59
C THR A 70 36.38 31.16 22.16
N ALA A 71 36.09 31.33 20.87
CA ALA A 71 35.28 32.45 20.39
C ALA A 71 33.79 32.06 20.46
N GLY A 72 33.10 32.56 21.48
CA GLY A 72 31.66 32.35 21.66
C GLY A 72 30.85 33.11 20.60
N ARG A 73 30.37 32.40 19.57
CA ARG A 73 29.26 32.86 18.74
C ARG A 73 27.96 32.47 19.44
N LYS A 74 27.29 33.44 20.09
CA LYS A 74 25.90 33.30 20.50
C LYS A 74 25.03 33.26 19.23
N LEU A 75 24.70 32.05 18.77
CA LEU A 75 23.62 31.84 17.81
C LEU A 75 22.30 32.13 18.53
N HIS A 76 21.66 33.25 18.19
CA HIS A 76 20.24 33.43 18.45
C HIS A 76 19.48 32.43 17.57
N VAL A 77 19.16 31.27 18.13
CA VAL A 77 18.15 30.40 17.58
C VAL A 77 16.81 31.07 17.92
N SER A 78 16.26 31.77 16.93
CA SER A 78 14.84 32.09 16.92
C SER A 78 14.09 30.77 17.05
N ALA A 79 13.47 30.53 18.19
CA ALA A 79 12.51 29.46 18.35
C ALA A 79 11.30 29.84 17.48
N ALA A 80 11.31 29.39 16.23
CA ALA A 80 10.08 29.28 15.47
C ALA A 80 9.15 28.43 16.34
N VAL A 81 8.03 29.02 16.75
CA VAL A 81 6.94 28.31 17.41
C VAL A 81 6.55 27.20 16.44
N ALA A 82 6.98 25.98 16.74
CA ALA A 82 6.46 24.81 16.05
C ALA A 82 4.98 24.78 16.41
N GLU A 83 4.13 25.21 15.48
CA GLU A 83 2.71 24.90 15.56
C GLU A 83 2.60 23.42 15.87
N ASP A 84 1.92 23.14 16.97
CA ASP A 84 1.68 21.80 17.49
C ASP A 84 0.90 21.04 16.40
N ARG A 85 1.62 20.36 15.49
CA ARG A 85 1.06 19.54 14.42
C ARG A 85 0.48 18.26 15.03
N ARG A 86 -0.44 18.38 15.98
CA ARG A 86 -1.23 17.24 16.43
C ARG A 86 -2.17 16.87 15.29
N ILE A 87 -2.11 15.59 14.91
CA ILE A 87 -3.12 14.99 14.07
C ILE A 87 -4.45 15.15 14.80
N GLU A 88 -5.40 15.86 14.18
CA GLU A 88 -6.75 15.99 14.71
C GLU A 88 -7.40 14.61 14.79
N GLN A 89 -7.84 14.23 15.99
CA GLN A 89 -8.37 12.90 16.24
C GLN A 89 -9.80 12.77 15.71
N GLU A 90 -10.11 11.66 15.04
CA GLU A 90 -11.49 11.36 14.65
C GLU A 90 -12.43 11.20 15.85
N SER A 91 -13.72 11.41 15.61
CA SER A 91 -14.80 11.13 16.56
C SER A 91 -15.57 9.91 16.11
N MET A 92 -15.78 8.95 17.02
CA MET A 92 -16.60 7.78 16.75
C MET A 92 -18.08 8.16 16.77
N LEU A 93 -18.84 7.65 15.81
CA LEU A 93 -20.28 7.85 15.73
C LEU A 93 -20.99 6.67 16.37
N SER A 94 -22.01 6.95 17.19
CA SER A 94 -22.83 5.90 17.83
C SER A 94 -23.68 5.13 16.82
N GLU A 95 -24.06 5.77 15.73
CA GLU A 95 -24.84 5.19 14.64
C GLU A 95 -24.23 5.59 13.30
N LYS A 96 -24.32 4.68 12.31
CA LYS A 96 -23.90 4.96 10.95
C LYS A 96 -24.86 5.97 10.31
N PRO A 97 -24.37 7.11 9.80
CA PRO A 97 -25.22 8.07 9.12
C PRO A 97 -25.72 7.53 7.78
N THR A 98 -26.88 8.03 7.31
CA THR A 98 -27.47 7.63 6.03
C THR A 98 -26.66 8.09 4.82
N THR A 99 -25.95 9.22 4.97
CA THR A 99 -24.97 9.75 4.02
C THR A 99 -23.83 10.40 4.81
N LEU A 100 -22.62 10.34 4.27
CA LEU A 100 -21.44 11.04 4.76
C LEU A 100 -21.15 12.31 3.93
N LEU A 101 -22.00 12.66 2.96
CA LEU A 101 -21.87 13.90 2.20
C LEU A 101 -22.15 15.12 3.08
N ARG A 102 -21.64 16.27 2.62
CA ARG A 102 -21.88 17.55 3.27
C ARG A 102 -23.38 17.89 3.18
N GLU A 103 -23.97 18.32 4.29
CA GLU A 103 -25.34 18.85 4.30
C GLU A 103 -25.47 20.04 3.33
N GLY A 104 -26.56 20.06 2.56
CA GLY A 104 -26.83 21.06 1.52
C GLY A 104 -26.50 20.53 0.12
N GLU A 105 -25.74 21.30 -0.67
CA GLU A 105 -25.52 21.07 -2.10
C GLU A 105 -25.14 19.62 -2.47
N ASP A 106 -24.31 18.96 -1.66
CA ASP A 106 -23.88 17.58 -1.93
C ASP A 106 -24.97 16.55 -1.59
N SER A 107 -25.69 16.73 -0.47
CA SER A 107 -26.74 15.81 -0.02
C SER A 107 -28.08 16.00 -0.75
N ASP A 108 -28.31 17.19 -1.31
CA ASP A 108 -29.57 17.57 -1.97
C ASP A 108 -29.62 17.06 -3.42
N ASP A 109 -28.48 17.03 -4.13
CA ASP A 109 -28.38 16.42 -5.46
C ASP A 109 -28.13 14.90 -5.37
N LYS A 110 -29.20 14.16 -5.07
CA LYS A 110 -29.16 12.68 -4.96
C LYS A 110 -28.73 11.97 -6.26
N ASN A 111 -28.77 12.67 -7.40
CA ASN A 111 -28.36 12.13 -8.71
C ASN A 111 -27.00 12.66 -9.17
N GLY A 112 -26.37 13.53 -8.37
CA GLY A 112 -25.04 14.07 -8.62
C GLY A 112 -23.97 13.01 -8.56
N LEU A 113 -22.81 13.30 -9.14
CA LEU A 113 -21.70 12.36 -9.24
C LEU A 113 -21.19 11.93 -7.86
N ARG A 114 -21.08 12.87 -6.90
CA ARG A 114 -20.70 12.60 -5.49
C ARG A 114 -21.65 11.60 -4.83
N ALA A 115 -22.96 11.85 -4.93
CA ALA A 115 -24.00 11.00 -4.34
C ALA A 115 -24.05 9.61 -4.97
N ARG A 116 -23.99 9.52 -6.30
CA ARG A 116 -23.97 8.22 -6.99
C ARG A 116 -22.71 7.42 -6.68
N PHE A 117 -21.55 8.08 -6.56
CA PHE A 117 -20.31 7.40 -6.18
C PHE A 117 -20.34 6.94 -4.72
N GLU A 118 -20.84 7.76 -3.79
CA GLU A 118 -21.05 7.36 -2.39
C GLU A 118 -21.96 6.12 -2.29
N GLN A 119 -23.10 6.14 -2.98
CA GLN A 119 -24.02 5.01 -3.00
C GLN A 119 -23.34 3.74 -3.53
N MET A 120 -22.53 3.87 -4.59
CA MET A 120 -21.77 2.76 -5.15
C MET A 120 -20.79 2.18 -4.13
N VAL A 121 -19.97 3.00 -3.46
CA VAL A 121 -18.95 2.49 -2.52
C VAL A 121 -19.57 1.84 -1.28
N PHE A 122 -20.69 2.35 -0.77
CA PHE A 122 -21.42 1.71 0.32
C PHE A 122 -22.10 0.41 -0.10
N ARG A 123 -22.67 0.35 -1.31
CA ARG A 123 -23.22 -0.89 -1.87
C ARG A 123 -22.12 -1.96 -1.95
N ILE A 124 -20.97 -1.62 -2.54
CA ILE A 124 -19.84 -2.55 -2.64
C ILE A 124 -19.35 -3.00 -1.26
N GLN A 125 -19.24 -2.10 -0.28
CA GLN A 125 -18.90 -2.50 1.09
C GLN A 125 -19.91 -3.50 1.67
N ASN A 126 -21.21 -3.26 1.48
CA ASN A 126 -22.26 -4.16 1.97
C ASN A 126 -22.20 -5.54 1.28
N ASP A 127 -22.13 -5.56 -0.04
CA ASP A 127 -22.15 -6.79 -0.83
C ASP A 127 -20.91 -7.64 -0.55
N VAL A 128 -19.73 -7.03 -0.48
CA VAL A 128 -18.47 -7.72 -0.18
C VAL A 128 -18.46 -8.25 1.25
N CYS A 129 -18.89 -7.45 2.23
CA CYS A 129 -18.99 -7.93 3.61
C CYS A 129 -19.97 -9.10 3.72
N ALA A 130 -21.15 -9.02 3.09
CA ALA A 130 -22.13 -10.10 3.11
C ALA A 130 -21.58 -11.40 2.50
N ALA A 131 -20.88 -11.31 1.37
CA ALA A 131 -20.24 -12.47 0.74
C ALA A 131 -19.16 -13.11 1.62
N VAL A 132 -18.34 -12.28 2.29
CA VAL A 132 -17.31 -12.76 3.21
C VAL A 132 -17.93 -13.43 4.45
N GLU A 133 -18.92 -12.80 5.08
CA GLU A 133 -19.60 -13.36 6.26
C GLU A 133 -20.32 -14.68 5.95
N ALA A 134 -20.89 -14.81 4.75
CA ALA A 134 -21.55 -16.04 4.32
C ALA A 134 -20.59 -17.24 4.26
N ILE A 135 -19.32 -17.00 3.97
CA ILE A 135 -18.29 -18.04 3.84
C ILE A 135 -17.53 -18.26 5.14
N ASP A 136 -17.22 -17.19 5.88
CA ASP A 136 -16.46 -17.26 7.13
C ASP A 136 -17.32 -17.72 8.32
N GLY A 137 -18.60 -17.35 8.34
CA GLY A 137 -19.47 -17.48 9.50
C GLY A 137 -19.23 -16.43 10.61
N GLY A 138 -18.08 -15.75 10.60
CA GLY A 138 -17.80 -14.58 11.42
C GLY A 138 -18.56 -13.33 10.98
N LYS A 139 -18.53 -12.28 11.82
CA LYS A 139 -19.16 -10.98 11.54
C LYS A 139 -18.12 -9.86 11.51
N PHE A 140 -18.31 -8.89 10.62
CA PHE A 140 -17.52 -7.67 10.65
C PHE A 140 -17.91 -6.81 11.86
N ARG A 141 -16.91 -6.31 12.57
CA ARG A 141 -17.08 -5.17 13.47
C ARG A 141 -17.16 -3.90 12.63
N GLU A 142 -18.24 -3.15 12.78
CA GLU A 142 -18.45 -1.86 12.13
C GLU A 142 -18.12 -0.71 13.08
N ASP A 143 -17.27 0.20 12.60
CA ASP A 143 -16.85 1.41 13.29
C ASP A 143 -17.17 2.60 12.36
N ALA A 144 -18.22 3.36 12.67
CA ALA A 144 -18.54 4.62 12.00
C ALA A 144 -17.80 5.79 12.68
N TRP A 145 -17.24 6.70 11.90
CA TRP A 145 -16.42 7.80 12.42
C TRP A 145 -16.52 9.06 11.55
N SER A 146 -16.27 10.22 12.15
CA SER A 146 -16.20 11.54 11.50
C SER A 146 -14.87 12.22 11.81
N ARG A 147 -14.44 13.14 10.94
CA ARG A 147 -13.22 13.94 11.17
C ARG A 147 -13.53 15.43 11.30
N PRO A 148 -12.78 16.21 12.12
CA PRO A 148 -13.05 17.63 12.31
C PRO A 148 -12.94 18.45 11.00
N GLY A 149 -12.04 18.05 10.10
CA GLY A 149 -11.88 18.69 8.79
C GLY A 149 -13.00 18.42 7.77
N GLY A 150 -14.06 17.70 8.13
CA GLY A 150 -15.24 17.41 7.29
C GLY A 150 -15.28 15.99 6.72
N GLY A 151 -16.46 15.39 6.75
CA GLY A 151 -16.70 14.01 6.31
C GLY A 151 -16.32 12.97 7.37
N GLY A 152 -16.05 11.74 6.92
CA GLY A 152 -15.80 10.60 7.80
C GLY A 152 -15.69 9.28 7.03
N GLY A 153 -16.05 8.19 7.70
CA GLY A 153 -16.03 6.87 7.10
C GLY A 153 -16.73 5.81 7.93
N VAL A 154 -16.83 4.62 7.34
CA VAL A 154 -17.30 3.40 7.98
C VAL A 154 -16.26 2.34 7.72
N SER A 155 -15.59 1.92 8.79
CA SER A 155 -14.58 0.87 8.74
C SER A 155 -15.21 -0.43 9.20
N ARG A 156 -15.11 -1.48 8.39
CA ARG A 156 -15.56 -2.83 8.75
C ARG A 156 -14.38 -3.75 8.82
N VAL A 157 -14.15 -4.38 9.97
CA VAL A 157 -13.03 -5.33 10.17
C VAL A 157 -13.55 -6.64 10.77
N LEU A 158 -13.24 -7.75 10.10
CA LEU A 158 -13.36 -9.11 10.61
C LEU A 158 -11.95 -9.59 10.96
N GLN A 159 -11.76 -10.11 12.16
CA GLN A 159 -10.46 -10.60 12.64
C GLN A 159 -10.66 -11.86 13.48
N GLY A 160 -9.79 -12.86 13.28
CA GLY A 160 -9.92 -14.15 13.93
C GLY A 160 -11.11 -14.97 13.42
N GLY A 161 -11.43 -14.83 12.13
CA GLY A 161 -12.45 -15.64 11.46
C GLY A 161 -12.00 -17.08 11.24
N THR A 162 -12.85 -17.87 10.58
CA THR A 162 -12.54 -19.28 10.27
C THR A 162 -11.87 -19.47 8.91
N VAL A 163 -12.09 -18.53 7.98
CA VAL A 163 -11.54 -18.52 6.63
C VAL A 163 -10.57 -17.36 6.46
N TRP A 164 -10.94 -16.17 6.95
CA TRP A 164 -10.08 -14.99 6.96
C TRP A 164 -9.49 -14.75 8.35
N GLU A 165 -8.16 -14.65 8.40
CA GLU A 165 -7.45 -14.29 9.63
C GLU A 165 -7.72 -12.82 9.95
N LYS A 166 -7.75 -11.99 8.91
CA LYS A 166 -8.12 -10.59 8.95
C LYS A 166 -8.67 -10.17 7.59
N ALA A 167 -9.83 -9.53 7.58
CA ALA A 167 -10.41 -8.90 6.41
C ALA A 167 -10.95 -7.53 6.82
N GLY A 168 -10.68 -6.49 6.03
CA GLY A 168 -11.32 -5.21 6.25
C GLY A 168 -11.77 -4.56 4.97
N VAL A 169 -12.92 -3.88 5.04
CA VAL A 169 -13.58 -3.21 3.93
C VAL A 169 -13.99 -1.83 4.44
N ASN A 170 -13.23 -0.80 4.06
CA ASN A 170 -13.41 0.55 4.57
C ASN A 170 -14.01 1.44 3.48
N VAL A 171 -15.01 2.23 3.87
CA VAL A 171 -15.53 3.34 3.08
C VAL A 171 -15.15 4.63 3.76
N SER A 172 -14.73 5.62 2.98
CA SER A 172 -14.52 6.98 3.47
C SER A 172 -15.06 7.97 2.47
N VAL A 173 -15.68 9.03 2.99
CA VAL A 173 -16.18 10.19 2.24
C VAL A 173 -15.67 11.40 3.00
N VAL A 174 -14.64 12.04 2.47
CA VAL A 174 -13.92 13.12 3.13
C VAL A 174 -13.92 14.34 2.24
N TYR A 175 -14.13 15.50 2.85
CA TYR A 175 -14.07 16.77 2.16
C TYR A 175 -13.45 17.79 3.08
N GLY A 176 -12.98 18.90 2.53
CA GLY A 176 -12.37 19.96 3.31
C GLY A 176 -11.67 20.93 2.39
N SER A 177 -10.58 21.51 2.89
CA SER A 177 -9.79 22.47 2.13
C SER A 177 -8.32 22.17 2.31
N MET A 178 -7.53 22.14 1.24
CA MET A 178 -6.12 21.75 1.25
C MET A 178 -5.20 22.93 0.90
N PRO A 179 -3.96 23.00 1.45
CA PRO A 179 -3.00 24.02 1.04
C PRO A 179 -2.56 23.79 -0.43
N PRO A 180 -2.10 24.84 -1.14
CA PRO A 180 -1.62 24.73 -2.52
C PRO A 180 -0.58 23.62 -2.73
N GLU A 181 0.30 23.38 -1.75
CA GLU A 181 1.31 22.31 -1.78
C GLU A 181 0.67 20.92 -1.91
N ALA A 182 -0.38 20.66 -1.12
CA ALA A 182 -1.12 19.41 -1.16
C ALA A 182 -1.86 19.25 -2.49
N TYR A 183 -2.40 20.34 -3.04
CA TYR A 183 -3.02 20.33 -4.37
C TYR A 183 -2.01 20.01 -5.47
N ARG A 184 -0.78 20.57 -5.41
CA ARG A 184 0.28 20.25 -6.37
C ARG A 184 0.64 18.77 -6.33
N ALA A 185 0.70 18.21 -5.13
CA ALA A 185 0.99 16.79 -4.95
C ALA A 185 -0.18 15.89 -5.38
N ALA A 186 -1.42 16.38 -5.20
CA ALA A 186 -2.64 15.69 -5.58
C ALA A 186 -2.96 15.78 -7.07
N THR A 187 -2.54 16.81 -7.82
CA THR A 187 -2.90 17.00 -9.24
C THR A 187 -1.70 16.97 -10.20
N GLY A 188 -0.47 16.99 -9.68
CA GLY A 188 0.74 17.19 -10.50
C GLY A 188 0.87 18.59 -11.09
N ALA A 189 -0.12 19.48 -10.92
CA ALA A 189 -0.15 20.81 -11.49
C ALA A 189 0.55 21.83 -10.57
N ALA A 190 1.31 22.76 -11.13
CA ALA A 190 1.86 23.87 -10.37
C ALA A 190 0.74 24.88 -10.05
N SER A 191 0.20 24.88 -8.84
CA SER A 191 -0.63 25.98 -8.36
C SER A 191 0.25 27.21 -8.08
N THR A 192 -0.01 28.29 -8.80
CA THR A 192 0.66 29.60 -8.68
C THR A 192 -0.17 30.61 -7.88
N LYS A 193 -1.38 30.25 -7.42
CA LYS A 193 -2.29 31.18 -6.77
C LYS A 193 -2.44 30.89 -5.27
N PRO A 194 -2.42 31.93 -4.41
CA PRO A 194 -2.60 31.78 -2.97
C PRO A 194 -4.06 31.43 -2.63
N GLY A 195 -4.26 30.53 -1.66
CA GLY A 195 -5.58 30.14 -1.16
C GLY A 195 -5.67 28.64 -0.86
N ARG A 196 -6.50 28.25 0.11
CA ARG A 196 -6.80 26.83 0.32
C ARG A 196 -7.80 26.37 -0.74
N ILE A 197 -7.60 25.17 -1.28
CA ILE A 197 -8.41 24.62 -2.38
C ILE A 197 -9.40 23.61 -1.79
N PRO A 198 -10.72 23.83 -1.94
CA PRO A 198 -11.71 22.86 -1.48
C PRO A 198 -11.56 21.54 -2.24
N PHE A 199 -11.78 20.44 -1.54
CA PHE A 199 -11.71 19.11 -2.15
C PHE A 199 -12.77 18.17 -1.61
N PHE A 200 -13.06 17.16 -2.42
CA PHE A 200 -13.87 16.01 -2.10
C PHE A 200 -13.12 14.74 -2.50
N ALA A 201 -13.16 13.72 -1.64
CA ALA A 201 -12.64 12.40 -1.91
C ALA A 201 -13.57 11.34 -1.33
N SER A 202 -13.91 10.35 -2.13
CA SER A 202 -14.71 9.21 -1.68
C SER A 202 -14.13 7.92 -2.25
N GLY A 203 -14.35 6.80 -1.57
CA GLY A 203 -13.93 5.49 -2.07
C GLY A 203 -14.16 4.35 -1.11
N VAL A 204 -14.01 3.14 -1.65
CA VAL A 204 -13.94 1.88 -0.92
C VAL A 204 -12.53 1.32 -1.05
N SER A 205 -12.00 0.75 0.03
CA SER A 205 -10.71 0.06 0.04
C SER A 205 -10.78 -1.16 0.93
N SER A 206 -10.23 -2.26 0.44
CA SER A 206 -10.27 -3.53 1.12
C SER A 206 -8.94 -4.27 1.01
N VAL A 207 -8.60 -4.98 2.08
CA VAL A 207 -7.55 -6.00 2.07
C VAL A 207 -8.07 -7.19 2.86
N MET A 208 -7.86 -8.39 2.32
CA MET A 208 -8.30 -9.62 2.96
C MET A 208 -7.19 -10.66 2.96
N HIS A 209 -6.89 -11.19 4.15
CA HIS A 209 -5.85 -12.17 4.39
C HIS A 209 -6.46 -13.50 4.87
N PRO A 210 -6.64 -14.48 3.97
CA PRO A 210 -7.08 -15.82 4.36
C PRO A 210 -6.12 -16.51 5.32
N ILE A 211 -6.66 -17.43 6.13
CA ILE A 211 -5.87 -18.31 7.01
C ILE A 211 -5.10 -19.33 6.17
N ASN A 212 -5.76 -19.96 5.21
CA ASN A 212 -5.18 -21.03 4.42
C ASN A 212 -4.13 -20.50 3.42
N PRO A 213 -2.88 -21.00 3.40
CA PRO A 213 -1.85 -20.60 2.42
C PRO A 213 -2.25 -20.76 0.95
N MET A 214 -3.18 -21.68 0.67
CA MET A 214 -3.70 -21.95 -0.67
C MET A 214 -4.71 -20.89 -1.13
N ALA A 215 -5.28 -20.14 -0.18
CA ALA A 215 -6.25 -19.08 -0.45
C ALA A 215 -5.52 -17.71 -0.56
N PRO A 216 -5.66 -16.98 -1.68
CA PRO A 216 -4.87 -15.79 -1.92
C PRO A 216 -5.34 -14.57 -1.09
N THR A 217 -4.39 -13.72 -0.71
CA THR A 217 -4.71 -12.36 -0.26
C THR A 217 -5.24 -11.56 -1.45
N VAL A 218 -6.23 -10.71 -1.23
CA VAL A 218 -6.74 -9.77 -2.25
C VAL A 218 -6.71 -8.35 -1.72
N HIS A 219 -6.48 -7.41 -2.62
CA HIS A 219 -6.69 -5.99 -2.38
C HIS A 219 -7.58 -5.42 -3.48
N PHE A 220 -8.47 -4.52 -3.10
CA PHE A 220 -9.12 -3.64 -4.06
C PHE A 220 -9.32 -2.24 -3.51
N ASN A 221 -9.33 -1.26 -4.40
CA ASN A 221 -9.67 0.12 -4.12
C ASN A 221 -10.40 0.72 -5.30
N TYR A 222 -11.46 1.50 -5.04
CA TYR A 222 -12.10 2.35 -6.04
C TYR A 222 -12.39 3.69 -5.40
N ARG A 223 -11.91 4.77 -6.01
CA ARG A 223 -11.97 6.13 -5.46
C ARG A 223 -12.30 7.17 -6.52
N TYR A 224 -12.92 8.24 -6.06
CA TYR A 224 -13.19 9.45 -6.80
C TYR A 224 -12.62 10.64 -6.03
N PHE A 225 -11.99 11.56 -6.75
CA PHE A 225 -11.52 12.81 -6.20
C PHE A 225 -11.95 13.97 -7.08
N GLU A 226 -12.24 15.10 -6.45
CA GLU A 226 -12.35 16.36 -7.14
C GLU A 226 -11.99 17.56 -6.26
N THR A 227 -11.73 18.67 -6.94
CA THR A 227 -11.48 19.98 -6.35
C THR A 227 -12.47 20.98 -6.89
N ASP A 228 -12.89 21.91 -6.03
CA ASP A 228 -13.75 23.00 -6.41
C ASP A 228 -12.92 24.26 -6.71
N ALA A 229 -13.47 25.12 -7.57
CA ALA A 229 -12.88 26.43 -7.84
C ALA A 229 -12.83 27.23 -6.52
N PRO A 230 -11.72 27.93 -6.22
CA PRO A 230 -11.69 28.87 -5.10
C PRO A 230 -12.80 29.92 -5.24
N GLU A 231 -13.46 30.27 -4.13
CA GLU A 231 -14.51 31.31 -4.11
C GLU A 231 -14.01 32.61 -4.74
N GLY A 232 -14.82 33.19 -5.64
CA GLY A 232 -14.52 34.47 -6.30
C GLY A 232 -13.56 34.39 -7.48
N VAL A 233 -13.19 33.20 -7.96
CA VAL A 233 -12.31 33.03 -9.14
C VAL A 233 -13.06 32.38 -10.29
N GLU A 234 -13.65 33.22 -11.15
CA GLU A 234 -14.30 32.79 -12.39
C GLU A 234 -13.28 32.10 -13.33
N GLY A 235 -13.60 30.88 -13.78
CA GLY A 235 -12.74 30.10 -14.69
C GLY A 235 -11.57 29.34 -14.03
N ALA A 236 -11.53 29.19 -12.70
CA ALA A 236 -10.50 28.37 -12.05
C ALA A 236 -10.66 26.87 -12.42
N PRO A 237 -9.55 26.15 -12.65
CA PRO A 237 -9.60 24.74 -13.05
C PRO A 237 -10.14 23.87 -11.90
N ARG A 238 -11.25 23.18 -12.15
CA ARG A 238 -11.68 22.04 -11.34
C ARG A 238 -10.91 20.82 -11.84
N ALA A 239 -10.15 20.18 -10.96
CA ALA A 239 -9.54 18.90 -11.26
C ALA A 239 -10.40 17.80 -10.63
N TRP A 240 -10.65 16.74 -11.39
CA TRP A 240 -11.32 15.54 -10.91
C TRP A 240 -10.71 14.32 -11.60
N TRP A 241 -10.77 13.16 -10.95
CA TRP A 241 -10.37 11.89 -11.53
C TRP A 241 -10.89 10.70 -10.72
N PHE A 242 -10.95 9.56 -11.40
CA PHE A 242 -11.13 8.26 -10.78
C PHE A 242 -9.78 7.56 -10.62
N GLY A 243 -9.69 6.73 -9.58
CA GLY A 243 -8.59 5.80 -9.40
C GLY A 243 -9.11 4.50 -8.81
N GLY A 244 -8.39 3.41 -9.04
CA GLY A 244 -8.77 2.14 -8.47
C GLY A 244 -8.05 0.95 -9.07
N GLY A 245 -8.51 -0.22 -8.67
CA GLY A 245 -7.89 -1.47 -9.03
C GLY A 245 -8.28 -2.60 -8.10
N THR A 246 -8.05 -3.82 -8.57
CA THR A 246 -8.14 -5.05 -7.78
C THR A 246 -6.96 -5.92 -8.17
N ASP A 247 -6.23 -6.44 -7.18
CA ASP A 247 -5.03 -7.25 -7.39
C ASP A 247 -4.97 -8.45 -6.44
N LEU A 248 -4.28 -9.51 -6.89
CA LEU A 248 -4.21 -10.81 -6.24
C LEU A 248 -2.80 -11.12 -5.74
N THR A 249 -2.69 -11.51 -4.47
CA THR A 249 -1.43 -11.87 -3.81
C THR A 249 -1.50 -13.29 -3.22
N PRO A 250 -1.26 -14.33 -4.03
CA PRO A 250 -1.16 -15.72 -3.55
C PRO A 250 0.13 -15.99 -2.77
N SER A 251 0.09 -16.98 -1.87
CA SER A 251 1.31 -17.63 -1.33
C SER A 251 1.65 -18.93 -2.07
N TYR A 252 0.63 -19.62 -2.57
CA TYR A 252 0.70 -20.62 -3.62
C TYR A 252 -0.33 -20.23 -4.68
N PHE A 253 -0.01 -20.39 -5.96
CA PHE A 253 -0.93 -20.03 -7.03
C PHE A 253 -1.29 -21.22 -7.90
N PHE A 254 -2.52 -21.21 -8.36
CA PHE A 254 -3.08 -22.17 -9.30
C PHE A 254 -3.37 -21.41 -10.59
N GLU A 255 -2.88 -21.89 -11.73
CA GLU A 255 -3.03 -21.16 -12.99
C GLU A 255 -4.49 -20.88 -13.34
N GLU A 256 -5.39 -21.81 -13.04
CA GLU A 256 -6.81 -21.63 -13.29
C GLU A 256 -7.43 -20.51 -12.46
N ASP A 257 -6.94 -20.28 -11.23
CA ASP A 257 -7.41 -19.20 -10.37
C ASP A 257 -6.94 -17.85 -10.87
N VAL A 258 -5.67 -17.78 -11.29
CA VAL A 258 -5.09 -16.54 -11.82
C VAL A 258 -5.75 -16.18 -13.16
N LYS A 259 -5.98 -17.17 -14.04
CA LYS A 259 -6.74 -16.99 -15.28
C LYS A 259 -8.16 -16.53 -15.02
N HIS A 260 -8.88 -17.16 -14.09
CA HIS A 260 -10.24 -16.74 -13.71
C HIS A 260 -10.26 -15.29 -13.22
N PHE A 261 -9.38 -14.95 -12.26
CA PHE A 261 -9.30 -13.61 -11.69
C PHE A 261 -9.06 -12.56 -12.78
N HIS A 262 -8.04 -12.75 -13.61
CA HIS A 262 -7.71 -11.82 -14.69
C HIS A 262 -8.80 -11.76 -15.77
N GLN A 263 -9.45 -12.88 -16.11
CA GLN A 263 -10.53 -12.90 -17.09
C GLN A 263 -11.74 -12.10 -16.62
N VAL A 264 -12.10 -12.19 -15.33
CA VAL A 264 -13.21 -11.41 -14.76
C VAL A 264 -12.91 -9.92 -14.82
N GLN A 265 -11.68 -9.51 -14.50
CA GLN A 265 -11.26 -8.10 -14.64
C GLN A 265 -11.27 -7.65 -16.10
N LYS A 266 -10.76 -8.47 -17.03
CA LYS A 266 -10.79 -8.18 -18.47
C LYS A 266 -12.23 -7.98 -18.97
N ASN A 267 -13.15 -8.86 -18.58
CA ASN A 267 -14.56 -8.76 -18.96
C ASN A 267 -15.21 -7.46 -18.45
N ALA A 268 -14.79 -6.95 -17.29
CA ALA A 268 -15.25 -5.66 -16.79
C ALA A 268 -14.70 -4.49 -17.63
N CYS A 269 -13.40 -4.53 -17.95
CA CYS A 269 -12.74 -3.52 -18.79
C CYS A 269 -13.27 -3.48 -20.23
N ASP A 270 -13.42 -4.65 -20.86
CA ASP A 270 -13.81 -4.79 -22.28
C ASP A 270 -15.20 -4.21 -22.58
N LYS A 271 -16.06 -4.04 -21.57
CA LYS A 271 -17.37 -3.38 -21.71
C LYS A 271 -17.26 -1.89 -22.06
N PHE A 272 -16.11 -1.27 -21.78
CA PHE A 272 -15.88 0.17 -21.94
C PHE A 272 -14.80 0.45 -22.99
N ASP A 273 -13.69 -0.28 -22.91
CA ASP A 273 -12.62 -0.19 -23.90
C ASP A 273 -11.74 -1.45 -23.84
N PRO A 274 -11.60 -2.20 -24.96
CA PRO A 274 -10.69 -3.35 -25.04
C PRO A 274 -9.22 -3.03 -24.70
N ALA A 275 -8.79 -1.77 -24.82
CA ALA A 275 -7.44 -1.33 -24.45
C ALA A 275 -7.25 -1.12 -22.94
N PHE A 276 -8.33 -1.04 -22.15
CA PHE A 276 -8.24 -0.80 -20.71
C PHE A 276 -7.55 -1.93 -19.97
N TYR A 277 -7.92 -3.19 -20.21
CA TYR A 277 -7.31 -4.30 -19.48
C TYR A 277 -5.79 -4.39 -19.73
N PRO A 278 -5.27 -4.41 -20.98
CA PRO A 278 -3.82 -4.43 -21.21
C PRO A 278 -3.09 -3.25 -20.55
N LYS A 279 -3.66 -2.04 -20.63
CA LYS A 279 -3.11 -0.83 -20.01
C LYS A 279 -3.04 -0.95 -18.49
N TYR A 280 -4.15 -1.29 -17.85
CA TYR A 280 -4.28 -1.31 -16.39
C TYR A 280 -3.66 -2.55 -15.75
N LYS A 281 -3.59 -3.67 -16.46
CA LYS A 281 -2.80 -4.83 -16.05
C LYS A 281 -1.32 -4.51 -16.01
N LYS A 282 -0.78 -3.92 -17.08
CA LYS A 282 0.62 -3.49 -17.09
C LYS A 282 0.90 -2.49 -15.97
N TRP A 283 0.01 -1.52 -15.76
CA TRP A 283 0.18 -0.55 -14.69
C TRP A 283 0.15 -1.22 -13.31
N CYS A 284 -0.69 -2.23 -13.10
CA CYS A 284 -0.71 -3.01 -11.87
C CYS A 284 0.63 -3.72 -11.62
N ASP A 285 1.22 -4.34 -12.65
CA ASP A 285 2.52 -5.02 -12.56
C ASP A 285 3.67 -4.05 -12.22
N ASP A 286 3.59 -2.81 -12.70
CA ASP A 286 4.58 -1.76 -12.46
C ASP A 286 4.39 -1.12 -11.07
N TYR A 287 3.15 -0.90 -10.64
CA TYR A 287 2.82 -0.22 -9.38
C TYR A 287 3.22 -1.07 -8.17
N PHE A 288 2.90 -2.36 -8.18
CA PHE A 288 3.12 -3.27 -7.04
C PHE A 288 4.52 -3.89 -6.99
N LEU A 289 5.52 -3.25 -7.62
CA LEU A 289 6.92 -3.66 -7.58
C LEU A 289 7.59 -3.26 -6.26
N ILE A 290 8.08 -4.26 -5.52
CA ILE A 290 8.94 -4.08 -4.35
C ILE A 290 10.37 -3.87 -4.86
N LYS A 291 10.72 -2.60 -5.12
CA LYS A 291 11.96 -2.24 -5.84
C LYS A 291 13.22 -2.83 -5.20
N HIS A 292 13.32 -2.84 -3.88
CA HIS A 292 14.49 -3.39 -3.18
C HIS A 292 14.57 -4.93 -3.19
N ARG A 293 13.50 -5.64 -3.57
CA ARG A 293 13.47 -7.09 -3.75
C ARG A 293 13.53 -7.51 -5.23
N GLY A 294 13.23 -6.59 -6.16
CA GLY A 294 13.11 -6.90 -7.59
C GLY A 294 11.93 -7.82 -7.92
N GLU A 295 10.91 -7.88 -7.06
CA GLU A 295 9.72 -8.73 -7.22
C GLU A 295 8.44 -7.92 -7.00
N ARG A 296 7.35 -8.33 -7.65
CA ARG A 296 6.02 -7.77 -7.41
C ARG A 296 5.43 -8.38 -6.14
N ARG A 297 4.55 -7.64 -5.48
CA ARG A 297 3.84 -8.07 -4.27
C ARG A 297 3.10 -9.39 -4.52
N GLY A 298 2.42 -9.50 -5.66
CA GLY A 298 1.62 -10.64 -6.10
C GLY A 298 1.59 -10.77 -7.62
N LEU A 299 0.51 -11.33 -8.16
CA LEU A 299 0.36 -11.69 -9.57
C LEU A 299 -0.51 -10.69 -10.36
N GLY A 300 -0.60 -9.46 -9.85
CA GLY A 300 -1.26 -8.34 -10.51
C GLY A 300 -2.78 -8.41 -10.51
N GLY A 301 -3.36 -7.76 -11.50
CA GLY A 301 -4.79 -7.52 -11.64
C GLY A 301 -5.00 -6.30 -12.53
N ILE A 302 -5.77 -5.31 -12.08
CA ILE A 302 -5.87 -4.00 -12.75
C ILE A 302 -5.53 -2.89 -11.77
N PHE A 303 -4.86 -1.84 -12.27
CA PHE A 303 -4.61 -0.61 -11.53
C PHE A 303 -4.74 0.60 -12.47
N PHE A 304 -5.44 1.63 -12.02
CA PHE A 304 -5.57 2.90 -12.70
C PHE A 304 -5.61 4.05 -11.70
N ASP A 305 -5.13 5.20 -12.14
CA ASP A 305 -5.12 6.44 -11.39
C ASP A 305 -5.24 7.60 -12.39
N ASP A 306 -5.54 8.80 -11.88
CA ASP A 306 -5.63 10.02 -12.71
C ASP A 306 -6.56 9.86 -13.93
N LEU A 307 -7.61 9.02 -13.81
CA LEU A 307 -8.52 8.70 -14.91
C LEU A 307 -9.62 9.77 -15.03
N ASN A 308 -9.48 10.64 -16.03
CA ASN A 308 -10.40 11.76 -16.32
C ASN A 308 -10.48 12.13 -17.80
N ASP A 309 -10.16 11.18 -18.69
CA ASP A 309 -10.03 11.38 -20.13
C ASP A 309 -11.36 11.21 -20.91
N ARG A 310 -12.49 11.03 -20.20
CA ARG A 310 -13.83 10.80 -20.77
C ARG A 310 -14.91 11.48 -19.95
N ASP A 311 -16.18 11.30 -20.34
CA ASP A 311 -17.32 11.77 -19.54
C ASP A 311 -17.29 11.16 -18.12
N PRO A 312 -17.46 11.96 -17.04
CA PRO A 312 -17.45 11.44 -15.68
C PRO A 312 -18.49 10.35 -15.40
N ASN A 313 -19.63 10.34 -16.09
CA ASN A 313 -20.65 9.30 -15.91
C ASN A 313 -20.22 7.99 -16.55
N GLU A 314 -19.52 8.05 -17.69
CA GLU A 314 -18.91 6.87 -18.31
C GLU A 314 -17.84 6.27 -17.38
N LEU A 315 -16.98 7.12 -16.81
CA LEU A 315 -15.92 6.67 -15.90
C LEU A 315 -16.47 6.18 -14.55
N LEU A 316 -17.55 6.76 -14.05
CA LEU A 316 -18.29 6.21 -12.91
C LEU A 316 -18.85 4.83 -13.23
N ALA A 317 -19.45 4.63 -14.40
CA ALA A 317 -19.95 3.32 -14.83
C ALA A 317 -18.81 2.30 -14.97
N PHE A 318 -17.64 2.71 -15.48
CA PHE A 318 -16.45 1.87 -15.54
C PHE A 318 -15.94 1.47 -14.16
N ALA A 319 -15.79 2.43 -13.24
CA ALA A 319 -15.37 2.18 -11.87
C ALA A 319 -16.37 1.25 -11.16
N THR A 320 -17.67 1.45 -11.39
CA THR A 320 -18.75 0.59 -10.87
C THR A 320 -18.62 -0.85 -11.39
N ALA A 321 -18.44 -1.03 -12.70
CA ALA A 321 -18.29 -2.36 -13.29
C ALA A 321 -17.04 -3.11 -12.80
N CYS A 322 -15.95 -2.39 -12.54
CA CYS A 322 -14.75 -2.96 -11.93
C CYS A 322 -14.96 -3.29 -10.44
N ALA A 323 -15.70 -2.47 -9.69
CA ALA A 323 -16.02 -2.79 -8.30
C ALA A 323 -16.97 -4.00 -8.20
N ASP A 324 -17.93 -4.11 -9.11
CA ASP A 324 -18.85 -5.25 -9.21
C ASP A 324 -18.14 -6.55 -9.61
N SER A 325 -16.93 -6.46 -10.20
CA SER A 325 -16.15 -7.63 -10.58
C SER A 325 -15.36 -8.26 -9.43
N VAL A 326 -15.24 -7.58 -8.27
CA VAL A 326 -14.47 -8.04 -7.10
C VAL A 326 -14.98 -9.39 -6.58
N ILE A 327 -16.28 -9.49 -6.29
CA ILE A 327 -16.90 -10.71 -5.75
C ILE A 327 -16.73 -11.89 -6.72
N PRO A 328 -17.14 -11.80 -8.00
CA PRO A 328 -17.00 -12.92 -8.94
C PRO A 328 -15.53 -13.25 -9.25
N ALA A 329 -14.59 -12.29 -9.13
CA ALA A 329 -13.17 -12.56 -9.32
C ALA A 329 -12.54 -13.30 -8.13
N TYR A 330 -12.98 -13.03 -6.90
CA TYR A 330 -12.29 -13.49 -5.69
C TYR A 330 -12.99 -14.62 -4.96
N ILE A 331 -14.30 -14.55 -4.76
CA ILE A 331 -15.04 -15.51 -3.92
C ILE A 331 -14.92 -16.96 -4.41
N PRO A 332 -15.04 -17.26 -5.73
CA PRO A 332 -14.88 -18.63 -6.21
C PRO A 332 -13.50 -19.24 -5.90
N LEU A 333 -12.45 -18.41 -5.83
CA LEU A 333 -11.10 -18.85 -5.47
C LEU A 333 -11.10 -19.25 -3.99
N ILE A 334 -11.71 -18.45 -3.12
CA ILE A 334 -11.75 -18.76 -1.70
C ILE A 334 -12.54 -20.03 -1.42
N GLU A 335 -13.71 -20.21 -2.03
CA GLU A 335 -14.51 -21.43 -1.86
C GLU A 335 -13.72 -22.69 -2.26
N LYS A 336 -12.92 -22.62 -3.33
CA LYS A 336 -12.11 -23.74 -3.80
C LYS A 336 -10.90 -24.04 -2.91
N ARG A 337 -10.31 -23.01 -2.29
CA ARG A 337 -8.99 -23.13 -1.64
C ARG A 337 -9.03 -23.15 -0.11
N LYS A 338 -10.09 -22.61 0.51
CA LYS A 338 -10.14 -22.39 1.97
C LYS A 338 -9.98 -23.68 2.80
N ASP A 339 -10.44 -24.82 2.29
CA ASP A 339 -10.44 -26.10 3.01
C ASP A 339 -9.29 -27.05 2.59
N MET A 340 -8.38 -26.61 1.73
CA MET A 340 -7.25 -27.44 1.31
C MET A 340 -6.31 -27.74 2.49
N ALA A 341 -5.86 -28.99 2.61
CA ALA A 341 -4.83 -29.32 3.59
C ALA A 341 -3.52 -28.58 3.29
N TYR A 342 -2.84 -28.13 4.34
CA TYR A 342 -1.54 -27.49 4.22
C TYR A 342 -0.59 -27.94 5.33
N THR A 343 0.72 -27.88 5.07
CA THR A 343 1.77 -28.20 6.05
C THR A 343 2.22 -26.96 6.82
N GLN A 344 2.97 -27.18 7.90
CA GLN A 344 3.52 -26.07 8.69
C GLN A 344 4.51 -25.23 7.87
N GLU A 345 5.30 -25.86 6.99
CA GLU A 345 6.24 -25.19 6.08
C GLU A 345 5.49 -24.27 5.11
N GLN A 346 4.35 -24.72 4.56
CA GLN A 346 3.52 -23.90 3.68
C GLN A 346 2.91 -22.70 4.42
N LYS A 347 2.59 -22.88 5.71
CA LYS A 347 2.13 -21.78 6.56
C LYS A 347 3.25 -20.78 6.82
N GLU A 348 4.47 -21.24 7.05
CA GLU A 348 5.65 -20.38 7.24
C GLU A 348 5.99 -19.59 5.98
N TRP A 349 5.89 -20.23 4.80
CA TRP A 349 6.02 -19.53 3.53
C TRP A 349 4.96 -18.44 3.36
N GLN A 350 3.70 -18.69 3.72
CA GLN A 350 2.65 -17.65 3.73
C GLN A 350 3.06 -16.45 4.60
N GLN A 351 3.69 -16.69 5.76
CA GLN A 351 4.15 -15.62 6.64
C GLN A 351 5.28 -14.79 6.01
N LEU A 352 6.20 -15.42 5.28
CA LEU A 352 7.24 -14.73 4.52
C LEU A 352 6.65 -13.88 3.38
N ARG A 353 5.66 -14.42 2.65
CA ARG A 353 4.94 -13.67 1.61
C ARG A 353 4.16 -12.49 2.19
N ARG A 354 3.56 -12.65 3.36
CA ARG A 354 2.92 -11.55 4.11
C ARG A 354 3.93 -10.50 4.58
N GLY A 355 5.16 -10.89 4.91
CA GLY A 355 6.26 -9.96 5.15
C GLY A 355 6.52 -9.04 3.95
N ARG A 356 6.47 -9.58 2.72
CA ARG A 356 6.57 -8.77 1.48
C ARG A 356 5.38 -7.83 1.30
N TYR A 357 4.18 -8.25 1.68
CA TYR A 357 2.99 -7.40 1.67
C TYR A 357 3.17 -6.19 2.59
N VAL A 358 3.67 -6.42 3.81
CA VAL A 358 4.00 -5.35 4.77
C VAL A 358 5.10 -4.43 4.24
N GLU A 359 6.18 -4.99 3.67
CA GLU A 359 7.26 -4.19 3.06
C GLU A 359 6.71 -3.24 1.99
N PHE A 360 5.84 -3.72 1.09
CA PHE A 360 5.23 -2.86 0.09
C PHE A 360 4.39 -1.75 0.72
N ASN A 361 3.47 -2.12 1.62
CA ASN A 361 2.50 -1.18 2.18
C ASN A 361 3.16 -0.07 3.00
N LEU A 362 4.25 -0.35 3.71
CA LEU A 362 4.92 0.64 4.56
C LEU A 362 5.98 1.46 3.82
N VAL A 363 6.58 0.94 2.75
CA VAL A 363 7.71 1.60 2.06
C VAL A 363 7.29 2.29 0.76
N TYR A 364 6.38 1.70 -0.01
CA TYR A 364 6.09 2.14 -1.38
C TYR A 364 4.65 2.60 -1.60
N ASP A 365 3.71 2.12 -0.78
CA ASP A 365 2.30 2.37 -1.04
C ASP A 365 1.90 3.81 -0.68
N ARG A 366 1.62 4.59 -1.72
CA ARG A 366 1.33 6.03 -1.61
C ARG A 366 0.16 6.31 -0.68
N GLY A 367 -0.88 5.48 -0.74
CA GLY A 367 -2.07 5.62 0.11
C GLY A 367 -1.76 5.50 1.60
N THR A 368 -0.85 4.59 1.98
CA THR A 368 -0.46 4.39 3.38
C THR A 368 0.37 5.56 3.84
N THR A 369 1.43 5.88 3.08
CA THR A 369 2.38 6.94 3.45
C THR A 369 1.67 8.27 3.64
N PHE A 370 0.82 8.67 2.69
CA PHE A 370 0.10 9.94 2.82
C PHE A 370 -0.93 9.89 3.96
N GLY A 371 -1.66 8.80 4.15
CA GLY A 371 -2.65 8.70 5.23
C GLY A 371 -2.00 8.90 6.60
N LEU A 372 -0.84 8.27 6.82
CA LEU A 372 -0.06 8.42 8.05
C LEU A 372 0.53 9.83 8.20
N GLN A 373 0.89 10.49 7.10
CA GLN A 373 1.47 11.85 7.12
C GLN A 373 0.44 12.97 7.27
N THR A 374 -0.79 12.76 6.80
CA THR A 374 -1.84 13.78 6.76
C THR A 374 -2.88 13.66 7.86
N GLY A 375 -2.70 12.70 8.77
CA GLY A 375 -3.56 12.54 9.93
C GLY A 375 -4.89 11.85 9.64
N GLY A 376 -4.90 10.91 8.68
CA GLY A 376 -6.03 9.99 8.53
C GLY A 376 -6.16 9.04 9.72
N ARG A 377 -7.26 8.30 9.78
CA ARG A 377 -7.55 7.29 10.80
C ARG A 377 -6.54 6.16 10.72
N ILE A 378 -5.57 6.17 11.63
CA ILE A 378 -4.44 5.23 11.64
C ILE A 378 -4.91 3.77 11.59
N GLU A 379 -5.90 3.41 12.41
CA GLU A 379 -6.44 2.04 12.44
C GLU A 379 -7.15 1.64 11.14
N SER A 380 -7.75 2.60 10.42
CA SER A 380 -8.34 2.36 9.10
C SER A 380 -7.29 2.22 8.01
N ILE A 381 -6.17 2.94 8.13
CA ILE A 381 -5.05 2.88 7.20
C ILE A 381 -4.31 1.54 7.35
N LEU A 382 -3.94 1.19 8.59
CA LEU A 382 -3.17 -0.01 8.94
C LEU A 382 -4.01 -1.29 8.98
N MET A 383 -5.32 -1.20 8.73
CA MET A 383 -6.19 -2.37 8.49
C MET A 383 -5.59 -3.30 7.42
N SER A 384 -4.86 -2.73 6.44
CA SER A 384 -4.20 -3.46 5.36
C SER A 384 -3.08 -4.41 5.79
N LEU A 385 -2.57 -4.29 7.02
CA LEU A 385 -1.52 -5.17 7.51
C LEU A 385 -2.12 -6.51 7.98
N PRO A 386 -1.49 -7.65 7.66
CA PRO A 386 -1.91 -8.96 8.14
C PRO A 386 -1.76 -9.06 9.66
N LEU A 387 -2.48 -10.00 10.29
CA LEU A 387 -2.36 -10.21 11.74
C LEU A 387 -0.97 -10.76 12.12
N THR A 388 -0.40 -11.58 11.25
CA THR A 388 0.92 -12.18 11.40
C THR A 388 1.73 -12.04 10.10
N ALA A 389 3.03 -11.83 10.25
CA ALA A 389 4.02 -11.83 9.17
C ALA A 389 5.38 -12.29 9.72
N ARG A 390 6.28 -12.73 8.84
CA ARG A 390 7.61 -13.23 9.21
C ARG A 390 8.68 -12.68 8.29
N TRP A 391 9.87 -12.46 8.85
CA TRP A 391 11.09 -12.15 8.13
C TRP A 391 12.19 -13.11 8.57
N GLU A 392 12.86 -13.70 7.58
CA GLU A 392 14.01 -14.56 7.80
C GLU A 392 15.21 -14.00 7.05
N TYR A 393 16.38 -14.15 7.67
CA TYR A 393 17.63 -13.72 7.08
C TYR A 393 17.99 -14.63 5.91
N ASP A 394 18.16 -14.03 4.73
CA ASP A 394 18.66 -14.69 3.51
C ASP A 394 17.89 -15.95 3.07
N HIS A 395 16.60 -16.04 3.39
CA HIS A 395 15.76 -17.17 2.99
C HIS A 395 15.58 -17.21 1.46
N HIS A 396 15.90 -18.36 0.87
CA HIS A 396 15.67 -18.68 -0.54
C HIS A 396 14.88 -19.99 -0.64
N PRO A 397 13.75 -20.03 -1.37
CA PRO A 397 13.05 -21.28 -1.62
C PRO A 397 13.92 -22.21 -2.48
N GLU A 398 13.79 -23.52 -2.26
CA GLU A 398 14.50 -24.53 -3.06
C GLU A 398 14.06 -24.48 -4.53
N GLU A 399 14.99 -24.71 -5.46
CA GLU A 399 14.68 -24.71 -6.88
C GLU A 399 13.71 -25.85 -7.24
N GLY A 400 12.73 -25.55 -8.10
CA GLY A 400 11.72 -26.53 -8.53
C GLY A 400 10.53 -26.69 -7.60
N THR A 401 10.48 -26.01 -6.44
CA THR A 401 9.30 -26.01 -5.57
C THR A 401 8.23 -25.01 -6.01
N GLU A 402 7.02 -25.14 -5.45
CA GLU A 402 5.92 -24.20 -5.75
C GLU A 402 6.20 -22.78 -5.20
N GLU A 403 6.98 -22.66 -4.12
CA GLU A 403 7.45 -21.38 -3.57
C GLU A 403 8.37 -20.67 -4.56
N ALA A 404 9.33 -21.40 -5.17
CA ALA A 404 10.21 -20.86 -6.19
C ALA A 404 9.45 -20.48 -7.46
N LYS A 405 8.45 -21.27 -7.85
CA LYS A 405 7.54 -20.98 -8.98
C LYS A 405 6.74 -19.70 -8.77
N LEU A 406 6.20 -19.47 -7.56
CA LEU A 406 5.55 -18.20 -7.22
C LEU A 406 6.55 -17.04 -7.32
N LEU A 407 7.75 -17.21 -6.76
CA LEU A 407 8.76 -16.16 -6.75
C LEU A 407 9.20 -15.77 -8.17
N ASP A 408 9.36 -16.73 -9.06
CA ASP A 408 9.58 -16.50 -10.50
C ASP A 408 8.46 -15.64 -11.10
N ALA A 409 7.20 -16.01 -10.89
CA ALA A 409 6.06 -15.26 -11.42
C ALA A 409 5.96 -13.83 -10.85
N CYS A 410 6.37 -13.62 -9.59
CA CYS A 410 6.47 -12.28 -9.00
C CYS A 410 7.64 -11.46 -9.57
N LYS A 411 8.76 -12.10 -9.96
CA LYS A 411 9.92 -11.41 -10.57
C LYS A 411 9.68 -11.11 -12.06
N ASN A 412 9.04 -12.04 -12.75
CA ASN A 412 8.82 -12.06 -14.19
C ASN A 412 7.31 -12.04 -14.46
N PRO A 413 6.66 -10.86 -14.50
CA PRO A 413 5.21 -10.76 -14.72
C PRO A 413 4.82 -11.44 -16.03
N LYS A 414 3.78 -12.28 -15.97
CA LYS A 414 3.30 -13.10 -17.08
C LYS A 414 2.03 -12.51 -17.68
N GLU A 415 1.79 -12.78 -18.95
CA GLU A 415 0.45 -12.62 -19.52
C GLU A 415 -0.37 -13.86 -19.17
N TRP A 416 -1.41 -13.67 -18.36
CA TRP A 416 -2.23 -14.77 -17.85
C TRP A 416 -3.33 -15.19 -18.80
N LEU A 417 -3.73 -14.30 -19.71
CA LEU A 417 -4.75 -14.52 -20.72
C LEU A 417 -4.09 -14.60 -22.10
N LEU A 418 -4.69 -15.39 -23.00
CA LEU A 418 -4.23 -15.56 -24.38
C LEU A 418 -4.68 -14.41 -25.29
#